data_AF-A0A2U1LQM8-F1
#
_entry.id   AF-A0A2U1LQM8-F1
#
_cell.length_a   1.000
_cell.length_b   1.000
_cell.length_c   1.000
_cell.angle_alpha   90.00
_cell.angle_beta   90.00
_cell.angle_gamma   90.00
#
_symmetry.space_group_name_H-M   'P 1'
#
loop_
_entity.id
_entity.type
_entity.pdbx_description
1 polymer ?
#
loop_
_entity_poly.entity_id
_entity_poly.type
_entity_poly.pdbx_seq_one_letter_code
_entity_poly.pdbx_strand_id
1 'polypeptide(L)'
;MEKKSWVCTIMIQLVLCIGLYYAINVGQPYRAGIKGQSNESYFISVVGGFRPLKKQTHLLKQMEKVINTYEVGFVINISELGEDDPLSQNATQYFGSSKAPWYTTLARKGEESDYFIKKVNISSGRTLDIIALNTEKIQDSSSGIEVELKLLSRQLELSNSNWHIAAGFHSLFCNQSVEETQANGNDILQQMLQAHGVDAYISGQPCANEARIGGPRLTPISQGSYRRKGISNLFLLHRVSPLEIASYGVGFKGNIVHESTIRQRGRETM
;
A
#
# COMPACT_ATOMS: atom_id res chain seq x y z
N MET A 1 -53.00 -45.74 1.44
CA MET A 1 -51.71 -45.63 2.17
C MET A 1 -50.66 -45.14 1.19
N GLU A 2 -50.35 -43.85 1.21
CA GLU A 2 -49.35 -43.23 0.33
C GLU A 2 -47.95 -43.72 0.72
N LYS A 3 -47.22 -44.30 -0.24
CA LYS A 3 -45.83 -44.68 -0.05
C LYS A 3 -44.99 -43.41 0.09
N LYS A 4 -44.64 -43.05 1.33
CA LYS A 4 -43.73 -41.94 1.61
C LYS A 4 -42.41 -42.19 0.87
N SER A 5 -42.15 -41.39 -0.17
CA SER A 5 -40.98 -41.50 -1.02
C SER A 5 -39.74 -40.99 -0.29
N TRP A 6 -39.12 -41.90 0.47
CA TRP A 6 -37.87 -41.65 1.20
C TRP A 6 -36.72 -41.24 0.27
N VAL A 7 -36.82 -41.61 -1.01
CA VAL A 7 -35.89 -41.25 -2.08
C VAL A 7 -35.82 -39.74 -2.30
N CYS A 8 -36.95 -39.04 -2.20
CA CYS A 8 -36.99 -37.59 -2.37
C CYS A 8 -36.22 -36.88 -1.25
N THR A 9 -36.35 -37.36 -0.02
CA THR A 9 -35.65 -36.80 1.15
C THR A 9 -34.14 -37.01 1.06
N ILE A 10 -33.68 -38.19 0.61
CA ILE A 10 -32.25 -38.48 0.40
C ILE A 10 -31.67 -37.58 -0.69
N MET A 11 -32.38 -37.39 -1.80
CA MET A 11 -31.89 -36.55 -2.90
C MET A 11 -31.75 -35.09 -2.48
N ILE A 12 -32.69 -34.56 -1.69
CA ILE A 12 -32.62 -33.20 -1.17
C ILE A 12 -31.43 -33.04 -0.21
N GLN A 13 -31.20 -34.00 0.69
CA GLN A 13 -30.03 -33.98 1.59
C GLN A 13 -28.71 -34.04 0.82
N LEU A 14 -28.61 -34.85 -0.23
CA LEU A 14 -27.41 -34.93 -1.05
C LEU A 14 -27.11 -33.60 -1.75
N VAL A 15 -28.15 -32.97 -2.34
CA VAL A 15 -28.02 -31.66 -3.00
C VAL A 15 -27.61 -30.57 -2.00
N LEU A 16 -28.18 -30.58 -0.79
CA LEU A 16 -27.80 -29.64 0.28
C LEU A 16 -26.35 -29.86 0.74
N CYS A 17 -25.89 -31.11 0.88
CA CYS A 17 -24.50 -31.41 1.23
C CYS A 17 -23.53 -30.94 0.13
N ILE A 18 -23.88 -31.11 -1.14
CA ILE A 18 -23.08 -30.62 -2.27
C ILE A 18 -23.06 -29.08 -2.26
N GLY A 19 -24.21 -28.43 -2.08
CA GLY A 19 -24.29 -26.97 -1.96
C GLY A 19 -23.45 -26.42 -0.82
N LEU A 20 -23.48 -27.07 0.35
CA LEU A 20 -22.66 -26.71 1.50
C LEU A 20 -21.16 -26.91 1.24
N TYR A 21 -20.79 -28.02 0.58
CA TYR A 21 -19.41 -28.29 0.19
C TYR A 21 -18.88 -27.21 -0.77
N TYR A 22 -19.67 -26.80 -1.75
CA TYR A 22 -19.31 -25.69 -2.64
C TYR A 22 -19.23 -24.37 -1.87
N ALA A 23 -20.19 -24.05 -0.99
CA ALA A 23 -20.16 -22.82 -0.20
C ALA A 23 -18.91 -22.73 0.69
N ILE A 24 -18.49 -23.84 1.31
CA ILE A 24 -17.28 -23.90 2.14
C ILE A 24 -16.00 -23.76 1.30
N ASN A 25 -15.93 -24.42 0.14
CA ASN A 25 -14.72 -24.43 -0.68
C ASN A 25 -14.58 -23.21 -1.60
N VAL A 26 -15.67 -22.53 -1.96
CA VAL A 26 -15.64 -21.26 -2.68
C VAL A 26 -15.06 -20.14 -1.82
N GLY A 27 -15.11 -20.28 -0.49
CA GLY A 27 -14.50 -19.35 0.47
C GLY A 27 -13.03 -19.64 0.84
N GLN A 28 -12.43 -20.74 0.37
CA GLN A 28 -11.02 -21.02 0.64
C GLN A 28 -10.13 -20.39 -0.44
N PRO A 29 -9.12 -19.57 -0.07
CA PRO A 29 -8.17 -19.05 -1.03
C PRO A 29 -7.37 -20.23 -1.59
N TYR A 30 -7.62 -20.55 -2.85
CA TYR A 30 -6.94 -21.59 -3.60
C TYR A 30 -5.43 -21.31 -3.56
N ARG A 31 -4.67 -22.10 -2.77
CA ARG A 31 -3.21 -22.11 -2.82
C ARG A 31 -2.78 -22.86 -4.08
N ALA A 32 -2.81 -22.20 -5.22
CA ALA A 32 -2.16 -22.68 -6.43
C ALA A 32 -1.02 -21.74 -6.82
N GLY A 33 0.18 -22.31 -6.89
CA GLY A 33 1.33 -21.66 -7.47
C GLY A 33 1.19 -21.50 -8.98
N ILE A 34 1.62 -20.34 -9.45
CA ILE A 34 2.36 -20.08 -10.69
C ILE A 34 1.60 -20.31 -12.03
N LYS A 35 1.44 -19.18 -12.75
CA LYS A 35 1.21 -19.05 -14.20
C LYS A 35 -0.18 -19.41 -14.74
N GLY A 36 -1.22 -18.83 -14.16
CA GLY A 36 -2.43 -18.47 -14.89
C GLY A 36 -2.54 -16.95 -14.87
N GLN A 37 -2.49 -16.32 -16.05
CA GLN A 37 -2.67 -14.88 -16.32
C GLN A 37 -3.17 -14.08 -15.10
N SER A 38 -2.24 -13.67 -14.23
CA SER A 38 -2.64 -13.13 -12.94
C SER A 38 -3.23 -11.75 -13.18
N ASN A 39 -4.50 -11.57 -12.83
CA ASN A 39 -5.14 -10.25 -12.71
C ASN A 39 -4.55 -9.44 -11.55
N GLU A 40 -3.30 -9.69 -11.20
CA GLU A 40 -2.59 -9.12 -10.08
C GLU A 40 -1.44 -8.25 -10.61
N SER A 41 -1.31 -7.06 -10.04
CA SER A 41 -0.21 -6.15 -10.33
C SER A 41 0.67 -6.01 -9.11
N TYR A 42 1.98 -5.90 -9.32
CA TYR A 42 2.95 -5.85 -8.23
C TYR A 42 3.66 -4.52 -8.18
N PHE A 43 3.81 -3.94 -6.99
CA PHE A 43 4.64 -2.76 -6.76
C PHE A 43 5.44 -2.89 -5.46
N ILE A 44 6.53 -2.14 -5.34
CA ILE A 44 7.34 -2.13 -4.11
C ILE A 44 7.21 -0.78 -3.42
N SER A 45 7.14 -0.77 -2.09
CA SER A 45 7.46 0.42 -1.29
C SER A 45 8.70 0.19 -0.45
N VAL A 46 9.56 1.21 -0.37
CA VAL A 46 10.81 1.19 0.38
C VAL A 46 11.01 2.53 1.06
N VAL A 47 11.52 2.53 2.29
CA VAL A 47 11.92 3.79 2.95
C VAL A 47 13.26 4.22 2.39
N GLY A 48 13.40 5.49 2.02
CA GLY A 48 14.65 6.09 1.58
C GLY A 48 15.64 6.27 2.74
N GLY A 49 16.56 7.20 2.58
CA GLY A 49 17.53 7.61 3.58
C GLY A 49 18.84 6.83 3.55
N PHE A 50 19.79 7.35 4.31
CA PHE A 50 21.16 6.85 4.36
C PHE A 50 21.25 5.47 5.01
N ARG A 51 22.04 4.58 4.40
CA ARG A 51 22.34 3.24 4.92
C ARG A 51 23.83 2.95 4.72
N PRO A 52 24.45 2.13 5.60
CA PRO A 52 25.76 1.59 5.32
C PRO A 52 25.78 0.89 3.95
N LEU A 53 26.78 1.17 3.12
CA LEU A 53 26.86 0.71 1.72
C LEU A 53 26.55 -0.79 1.56
N LYS A 54 27.15 -1.64 2.40
CA LYS A 54 26.91 -3.10 2.37
C LYS A 54 25.44 -3.48 2.58
N LYS A 55 24.74 -2.79 3.50
CA LYS A 55 23.31 -2.99 3.75
C LYS A 55 22.48 -2.48 2.58
N GLN A 56 22.82 -1.32 2.05
CA GLN A 56 22.13 -0.74 0.91
C GLN A 56 22.23 -1.63 -0.34
N THR A 57 23.43 -2.04 -0.74
CA THR A 57 23.66 -2.94 -1.87
C THR A 57 22.91 -4.26 -1.71
N HIS A 58 22.88 -4.82 -0.50
CA HIS A 58 22.14 -6.05 -0.25
C HIS A 58 20.63 -5.86 -0.41
N LEU A 59 20.06 -4.76 0.11
CA LEU A 59 18.66 -4.41 -0.05
C LEU A 59 18.29 -4.28 -1.53
N LEU A 60 19.09 -3.53 -2.30
CA LEU A 60 18.88 -3.29 -3.72
C LEU A 60 18.94 -4.60 -4.52
N LYS A 61 19.90 -5.50 -4.24
CA LYS A 61 19.97 -6.84 -4.86
C LYS A 61 18.73 -7.70 -4.57
N GLN A 62 18.18 -7.63 -3.36
CA GLN A 62 16.95 -8.35 -3.03
C GLN A 62 15.75 -7.76 -3.77
N MET A 63 15.66 -6.43 -3.83
CA MET A 63 14.63 -5.75 -4.62
C MET A 63 14.74 -6.12 -6.10
N GLU A 64 15.95 -6.17 -6.68
CA GLU A 64 16.17 -6.58 -8.07
C GLU A 64 15.60 -7.96 -8.36
N LYS A 65 15.92 -8.92 -7.49
CA LYS A 65 15.42 -10.28 -7.59
C LYS A 65 13.89 -10.30 -7.56
N VAL A 66 13.27 -9.55 -6.64
CA VAL A 66 11.81 -9.47 -6.53
C VAL A 66 11.20 -8.77 -7.76
N ILE A 67 11.79 -7.67 -8.23
CA ILE A 67 11.34 -6.93 -9.41
C ILE A 67 11.27 -7.85 -10.62
N ASN A 68 12.34 -8.62 -10.86
CA ASN A 68 12.42 -9.53 -11.99
C ASN A 68 11.51 -10.75 -11.82
N THR A 69 11.33 -11.25 -10.59
CA THR A 69 10.52 -12.46 -10.33
C THR A 69 9.03 -12.20 -10.45
N TYR A 70 8.57 -11.03 -9.97
CA TYR A 70 7.15 -10.67 -9.90
C TYR A 70 6.73 -9.64 -10.95
N GLU A 71 7.62 -9.28 -11.88
CA GLU A 71 7.39 -8.27 -12.91
C GLU A 71 6.83 -6.96 -12.31
N VAL A 72 7.53 -6.47 -11.28
CA VAL A 72 7.11 -5.27 -10.53
C VAL A 72 6.97 -4.07 -11.47
N GLY A 73 5.79 -3.44 -11.41
CA GLY A 73 5.43 -2.34 -12.30
C GLY A 73 6.07 -0.99 -11.92
N PHE A 74 6.34 -0.76 -10.64
CA PHE A 74 6.99 0.47 -10.15
C PHE A 74 7.46 0.32 -8.69
N VAL A 75 8.29 1.28 -8.24
CA VAL A 75 8.79 1.40 -6.87
C VAL A 75 8.39 2.76 -6.30
N ILE A 76 7.86 2.77 -5.07
CA ILE A 76 7.64 3.99 -4.27
C ILE A 76 8.76 4.09 -3.23
N ASN A 77 9.59 5.12 -3.36
CA ASN A 77 10.60 5.52 -2.39
C ASN A 77 10.00 6.53 -1.41
N ILE A 78 9.92 6.18 -0.14
CA ILE A 78 9.37 7.05 0.90
C ILE A 78 10.54 7.73 1.59
N SER A 79 10.86 8.95 1.16
CA SER A 79 12.06 9.68 1.58
C SER A 79 11.76 11.14 1.86
N GLU A 80 12.43 11.69 2.86
CA GLU A 80 12.54 13.14 3.12
C GLU A 80 13.44 13.83 2.08
N LEU A 81 14.33 13.08 1.43
CA LEU A 81 15.32 13.64 0.51
C LEU A 81 14.83 13.68 -0.95
N GLY A 82 13.65 13.14 -1.24
CA GLY A 82 13.06 13.20 -2.58
C GLY A 82 13.92 12.53 -3.65
N GLU A 83 14.33 13.32 -4.65
CA GLU A 83 15.22 12.89 -5.75
C GLU A 83 16.70 12.84 -5.33
N ASP A 84 17.07 13.58 -4.29
CA ASP A 84 18.42 13.60 -3.72
C ASP A 84 18.65 12.41 -2.77
N ASP A 85 17.70 11.47 -2.72
CA ASP A 85 17.75 10.31 -1.87
C ASP A 85 18.87 9.32 -2.27
N PRO A 86 19.81 8.99 -1.36
CA PRO A 86 20.92 8.11 -1.69
C PRO A 86 20.48 6.70 -2.10
N LEU A 87 19.30 6.23 -1.64
CA LEU A 87 18.79 4.91 -2.03
C LEU A 87 18.34 4.91 -3.49
N SER A 88 17.55 5.90 -3.91
CA SER A 88 17.09 6.02 -5.30
C SER A 88 18.23 6.31 -6.29
N GLN A 89 19.20 7.14 -5.91
CA GLN A 89 20.35 7.45 -6.77
C GLN A 89 21.29 6.24 -6.97
N ASN A 90 21.52 5.46 -5.92
CA ASN A 90 22.30 4.23 -6.08
C ASN A 90 21.49 3.16 -6.81
N ALA A 91 20.17 3.11 -6.59
CA ALA A 91 19.27 2.22 -7.29
C ALA A 91 19.38 2.36 -8.81
N THR A 92 19.37 3.57 -9.36
CA THR A 92 19.53 3.78 -10.82
C THR A 92 20.86 3.25 -11.37
N GLN A 93 21.92 3.18 -10.56
CA GLN A 93 23.19 2.55 -10.95
C GLN A 93 23.11 1.01 -10.96
N TYR A 94 22.41 0.40 -9.99
CA TYR A 94 22.27 -1.06 -9.88
C TYR A 94 21.19 -1.63 -10.79
N PHE A 95 20.11 -0.89 -11.02
CA PHE A 95 18.94 -1.31 -11.79
C PHE A 95 18.98 -0.88 -13.26
N GLY A 96 20.18 -0.70 -13.83
CA GLY A 96 20.36 -0.24 -15.21
C GLY A 96 19.62 -1.06 -16.28
N SER A 97 19.14 -2.27 -15.94
CA SER A 97 18.30 -3.13 -16.79
C SER A 97 16.86 -3.33 -16.29
N SER A 98 16.52 -2.89 -15.07
CA SER A 98 15.17 -3.06 -14.49
C SER A 98 14.24 -1.96 -15.01
N LYS A 99 13.13 -2.37 -15.63
CA LYS A 99 12.15 -1.48 -16.29
C LYS A 99 11.25 -0.71 -15.32
N ALA A 100 11.32 -0.98 -14.01
CA ALA A 100 10.39 -0.40 -13.04
C ALA A 100 10.73 1.07 -12.73
N PRO A 101 9.87 2.06 -13.04
CA PRO A 101 10.06 3.45 -12.64
C PRO A 101 10.01 3.61 -11.12
N TRP A 102 10.78 4.59 -10.63
CA TRP A 102 10.82 4.99 -9.22
C TRP A 102 10.04 6.29 -9.03
N TYR A 103 9.12 6.31 -8.07
CA TYR A 103 8.39 7.47 -7.59
C TYR A 103 8.85 7.78 -6.18
N THR A 104 8.95 9.05 -5.81
CA THR A 104 9.40 9.47 -4.47
C THR A 104 8.34 10.32 -3.78
N THR A 105 8.24 10.28 -2.45
CA THR A 105 7.17 10.99 -1.71
C THR A 105 7.33 12.51 -1.67
N LEU A 106 8.52 13.02 -1.99
CA LEU A 106 8.76 14.46 -2.15
C LEU A 106 8.55 14.87 -3.61
N ALA A 107 7.88 15.99 -3.85
CA ALA A 107 7.80 16.60 -5.18
C ALA A 107 9.20 16.97 -5.70
N ARG A 108 9.37 16.98 -7.03
CA ARG A 108 10.68 17.24 -7.65
C ARG A 108 11.19 18.63 -7.30
N LYS A 109 12.51 18.83 -7.31
CA LYS A 109 13.11 20.17 -7.15
C LYS A 109 12.54 21.09 -8.23
N GLY A 110 11.72 22.06 -7.85
CA GLY A 110 11.06 23.01 -8.77
C GLY A 110 9.58 22.73 -9.08
N GLU A 111 8.97 21.70 -8.51
CA GLU A 111 7.50 21.56 -8.49
C GLU A 111 6.90 22.44 -7.39
N GLU A 112 5.89 23.25 -7.74
CA GLU A 112 5.19 24.16 -6.81
C GLU A 112 4.23 23.44 -5.86
N SER A 113 3.88 22.17 -6.13
CA SER A 113 2.87 21.44 -5.36
C SER A 113 3.50 20.49 -4.35
N ASP A 114 2.95 20.46 -3.14
CA ASP A 114 3.40 19.58 -2.06
C ASP A 114 2.82 18.16 -2.16
N TYR A 115 2.24 17.80 -3.31
CA TYR A 115 1.79 16.44 -3.62
C TYR A 115 1.81 16.17 -5.13
N PHE A 116 1.73 14.88 -5.51
CA PHE A 116 1.35 14.49 -6.87
C PHE A 116 0.46 13.25 -6.88
N ILE A 117 -0.34 13.13 -7.93
CA ILE A 117 -1.16 11.94 -8.19
C ILE A 117 -0.66 11.26 -9.45
N LYS A 118 -0.27 9.99 -9.32
CA LYS A 118 0.09 9.14 -10.45
C LYS A 118 -0.91 8.01 -10.62
N LYS A 119 -1.65 8.05 -11.71
CA LYS A 119 -2.50 6.94 -12.17
C LYS A 119 -1.64 5.88 -12.84
N VAL A 120 -1.80 4.64 -12.41
CA VAL A 120 -1.14 3.45 -12.96
C VAL A 120 -2.18 2.43 -13.36
N ASN A 121 -2.03 1.87 -14.56
CA ASN A 121 -2.88 0.77 -15.01
C ASN A 121 -2.50 -0.48 -14.22
N ILE A 122 -3.49 -1.05 -13.55
CA ILE A 122 -3.38 -2.41 -13.02
C ILE A 122 -4.03 -3.37 -14.03
N SER A 123 -3.71 -4.64 -13.87
CA SER A 123 -4.27 -5.73 -14.66
C SER A 123 -5.81 -5.70 -14.72
N SER A 124 -6.36 -6.24 -15.82
CA SER A 124 -7.80 -6.27 -16.12
C SER A 124 -8.45 -4.90 -16.39
N GLY A 125 -7.70 -3.92 -16.92
CA GLY A 125 -8.25 -2.62 -17.30
C GLY A 125 -8.67 -1.74 -16.12
N ARG A 126 -8.23 -2.08 -14.91
CA ARG A 126 -8.46 -1.31 -13.69
C ARG A 126 -7.30 -0.33 -13.47
N THR A 127 -7.49 0.65 -12.60
CA THR A 127 -6.45 1.64 -12.29
C THR A 127 -6.24 1.83 -10.79
N LEU A 128 -5.00 2.16 -10.43
CA LEU A 128 -4.54 2.53 -9.10
C LEU A 128 -4.02 3.96 -9.16
N ASP A 129 -4.51 4.83 -8.28
CA ASP A 129 -3.94 6.15 -8.06
C ASP A 129 -2.98 6.12 -6.87
N ILE A 130 -1.77 6.60 -7.10
CA ILE A 130 -0.73 6.80 -6.10
C ILE A 130 -0.69 8.28 -5.77
N ILE A 131 -0.94 8.63 -4.51
CA ILE A 131 -0.93 10.00 -4.01
C ILE A 131 0.32 10.17 -3.16
N ALA A 132 1.36 10.78 -3.70
CA ALA A 132 2.58 11.08 -2.97
C ALA A 132 2.43 12.44 -2.28
N LEU A 133 2.71 12.48 -0.97
CA LEU A 133 2.49 13.63 -0.11
C LEU A 133 3.81 14.09 0.52
N ASN A 134 4.14 15.37 0.37
CA ASN A 134 5.20 16.02 1.12
C ASN A 134 4.68 16.35 2.53
N THR A 135 4.73 15.35 3.39
CA THR A 135 4.20 15.45 4.76
C THR A 135 4.96 16.40 5.66
N GLU A 136 6.18 16.83 5.32
CA GLU A 136 6.90 17.84 6.11
C GLU A 136 6.20 19.20 5.98
N LYS A 137 6.03 19.67 4.74
CA LYS A 137 5.38 20.95 4.48
C LYS A 137 3.89 20.96 4.80
N ILE A 138 3.19 19.85 4.53
CA ILE A 138 1.75 19.71 4.80
C ILE A 138 1.49 19.70 6.33
N GLN A 139 2.46 19.35 7.18
CA GLN A 139 2.27 19.33 8.64
C GLN A 139 2.76 20.63 9.31
N ASP A 140 3.75 21.31 8.73
CA ASP A 140 4.41 22.46 9.37
C ASP A 140 3.69 23.83 9.21
N SER A 141 2.64 23.94 8.39
CA SER A 141 2.19 25.27 7.89
C SER A 141 0.90 25.82 8.51
N SER A 142 1.04 26.91 9.26
CA SER A 142 -0.02 27.64 9.96
C SER A 142 -0.95 28.53 9.10
N SER A 143 -0.89 28.49 7.76
CA SER A 143 -1.82 29.28 6.91
C SER A 143 -1.95 28.92 5.41
N GLY A 144 -1.53 27.73 4.95
CA GLY A 144 -1.58 27.35 3.51
C GLY A 144 -2.14 25.95 3.21
N ILE A 145 -2.13 25.04 4.19
CA ILE A 145 -2.54 23.64 4.06
C ILE A 145 -3.95 23.50 3.51
N GLU A 146 -4.88 24.34 3.95
CA GLU A 146 -6.30 24.21 3.59
C GLU A 146 -6.52 24.39 2.08
N VAL A 147 -5.75 25.28 1.44
CA VAL A 147 -5.83 25.50 -0.02
C VAL A 147 -5.29 24.28 -0.77
N GLU A 148 -4.15 23.73 -0.36
CA GLU A 148 -3.57 22.54 -0.98
C GLU A 148 -4.42 21.29 -0.76
N LEU A 149 -4.91 21.05 0.46
CA LEU A 149 -5.81 19.94 0.75
C LEU A 149 -7.13 20.06 -0.02
N LYS A 150 -7.62 21.29 -0.24
CA LYS A 150 -8.81 21.52 -1.08
C LYS A 150 -8.54 21.24 -2.56
N LEU A 151 -7.34 21.55 -3.06
CA LEU A 151 -6.93 21.18 -4.42
C LEU A 151 -6.80 19.66 -4.56
N LEU A 152 -6.17 19.00 -3.60
CA LEU A 152 -6.04 17.54 -3.56
C LEU A 152 -7.42 16.87 -3.49
N SER A 153 -8.29 17.35 -2.60
CA SER A 153 -9.69 16.90 -2.50
C SER A 153 -10.39 16.91 -3.86
N ARG A 154 -10.34 18.04 -4.58
CA ARG A 154 -10.95 18.17 -5.92
C ARG A 154 -10.37 17.18 -6.93
N GLN A 155 -9.07 16.91 -6.89
CA GLN A 155 -8.48 15.92 -7.79
C GLN A 155 -8.91 14.49 -7.46
N LEU A 156 -9.10 14.17 -6.17
CA LEU A 156 -9.60 12.87 -5.73
C LEU A 156 -11.07 12.68 -6.09
N GLU A 157 -11.91 13.72 -5.99
CA GLU A 157 -13.31 13.69 -6.44
C GLU A 157 -13.44 13.36 -7.94
N LEU A 158 -12.49 13.84 -8.75
CA LEU A 158 -12.46 13.57 -10.19
C LEU A 158 -11.85 12.20 -10.53
N SER A 159 -11.28 11.51 -9.56
CA SER A 159 -10.64 10.23 -9.81
C SER A 159 -11.65 9.07 -9.86
N ASN A 160 -11.62 8.35 -10.97
CA ASN A 160 -12.38 7.11 -11.17
C ASN A 160 -11.53 5.84 -10.94
N SER A 161 -10.37 5.95 -10.28
CA SER A 161 -9.52 4.79 -10.03
C SER A 161 -10.15 3.79 -9.07
N ASN A 162 -9.86 2.50 -9.28
CA ASN A 162 -10.41 1.42 -8.47
C ASN A 162 -9.79 1.37 -7.07
N TRP A 163 -8.53 1.76 -6.98
CA TRP A 163 -7.76 1.86 -5.74
C TRP A 163 -7.10 3.23 -5.65
N HIS A 164 -7.02 3.73 -4.42
CA HIS A 164 -6.33 4.96 -4.07
C HIS A 164 -5.39 4.69 -2.90
N ILE A 165 -4.10 4.88 -3.11
CA ILE A 165 -3.08 4.70 -2.06
C ILE A 165 -2.34 6.02 -1.88
N ALA A 166 -2.34 6.53 -0.66
CA ALA A 166 -1.50 7.66 -0.29
C ALA A 166 -0.17 7.19 0.30
N ALA A 167 0.89 7.94 0.07
CA ALA A 167 2.22 7.68 0.61
C ALA A 167 2.86 8.98 1.08
N GLY A 168 3.44 8.96 2.27
CA GLY A 168 4.14 10.11 2.84
C GLY A 168 5.20 9.66 3.83
N PHE A 169 6.14 10.55 4.14
CA PHE A 169 7.23 10.19 5.03
C PHE A 169 6.75 10.02 6.48
N HIS A 170 6.04 11.02 7.01
CA HIS A 170 5.50 11.01 8.36
C HIS A 170 4.32 10.03 8.50
N SER A 171 4.21 9.37 9.65
CA SER A 171 3.08 8.50 9.97
C SER A 171 1.87 9.31 10.42
N LEU A 172 0.71 9.11 9.78
CA LEU A 172 -0.57 9.71 10.21
C LEU A 172 -1.12 9.07 11.50
N PHE A 173 -0.75 7.82 11.77
CA PHE A 173 -1.38 7.00 12.81
C PHE A 173 -0.44 6.74 13.99
N CYS A 174 -0.11 7.80 14.74
CA CYS A 174 0.64 7.67 15.97
C CYS A 174 -0.28 7.77 17.19
N ASN A 175 -0.06 6.92 18.20
CA ASN A 175 -0.69 7.07 19.51
C ASN A 175 -0.02 8.23 20.26
N GLN A 176 -0.22 9.44 19.75
CA GLN A 176 0.10 10.69 20.42
C GLN A 176 -1.09 11.09 21.30
N SER A 177 -0.89 12.01 22.24
CA SER A 177 -2.03 12.60 22.94
C SER A 177 -2.95 13.30 21.93
N VAL A 178 -4.23 13.45 22.25
CA VAL A 178 -5.19 14.17 21.37
C VAL A 178 -4.67 15.58 21.04
N GLU A 179 -3.97 16.23 21.99
CA GLU A 179 -3.36 17.55 21.84
C GLU A 179 -2.19 17.57 20.85
N GLU A 180 -1.32 16.56 20.88
CA GLU A 180 -0.19 16.40 19.93
C GLU A 180 -0.67 16.03 18.52
N THR A 181 -1.76 15.26 18.42
CA THR A 181 -2.32 14.81 17.13
C THR A 181 -3.02 15.96 16.39
N GLN A 182 -3.71 16.84 17.14
CA GLN A 182 -4.32 18.07 16.61
C GLN A 182 -3.28 19.14 16.24
N ALA A 183 -2.18 19.25 16.99
CA ALA A 183 -1.12 20.22 16.71
C ALA A 183 -0.34 19.90 15.41
N ASN A 184 -0.25 18.63 15.02
CA ASN A 184 0.56 18.17 13.89
C ASN A 184 -0.20 18.09 12.55
N GLY A 185 -1.48 18.48 12.49
CA GLY A 185 -2.30 18.45 11.26
C GLY A 185 -2.64 17.04 10.71
N ASN A 186 -2.14 15.98 11.35
CA ASN A 186 -2.32 14.59 10.93
C ASN A 186 -3.78 14.14 10.88
N ASP A 187 -4.59 14.59 11.85
CA ASP A 187 -6.01 14.27 11.89
C ASP A 187 -6.78 14.86 10.70
N ILE A 188 -6.46 16.09 10.29
CA ILE A 188 -7.11 16.77 9.16
C ILE A 188 -6.78 16.05 7.86
N LEU A 189 -5.50 15.72 7.65
CA LEU A 189 -5.06 14.97 6.47
C LEU A 189 -5.68 13.58 6.43
N GLN A 190 -5.70 12.86 7.56
CA GLN A 190 -6.34 11.54 7.65
C GLN A 190 -7.84 11.62 7.32
N GLN A 191 -8.57 12.56 7.92
CA GLN A 191 -10.00 12.75 7.68
C GLN A 191 -10.29 13.08 6.21
N MET A 192 -9.49 13.97 5.61
CA MET A 192 -9.61 14.31 4.19
C MET A 192 -9.40 13.08 3.31
N LEU A 193 -8.31 12.33 3.50
CA LEU A 193 -8.04 11.13 2.71
C LEU A 193 -9.16 10.08 2.86
N GLN A 194 -9.67 9.90 4.09
CA GLN A 194 -10.77 8.99 4.35
C GLN A 194 -12.08 9.45 3.68
N ALA A 195 -12.41 10.73 3.75
CA ALA A 195 -13.60 11.31 3.13
C ALA A 195 -13.59 11.15 1.60
N HIS A 196 -12.41 11.17 0.99
CA HIS A 196 -12.24 11.02 -0.46
C HIS A 196 -11.93 9.58 -0.90
N GLY A 197 -12.23 8.58 -0.05
CA GLY A 197 -12.19 7.18 -0.44
C GLY A 197 -10.79 6.60 -0.67
N VAL A 198 -9.75 7.20 -0.07
CA VAL A 198 -8.39 6.62 -0.09
C VAL A 198 -8.39 5.30 0.67
N ASP A 199 -7.90 4.22 0.08
CA ASP A 199 -8.00 2.89 0.68
C ASP A 199 -6.93 2.65 1.76
N ALA A 200 -5.73 3.18 1.53
CA ALA A 200 -4.58 2.92 2.39
C ALA A 200 -3.55 4.06 2.37
N TYR A 201 -2.78 4.12 3.45
CA TYR A 201 -1.65 5.02 3.61
C TYR A 201 -0.35 4.25 3.83
N ILE A 202 0.71 4.62 3.12
CA ILE A 202 2.06 4.08 3.31
C ILE A 202 2.94 5.13 3.99
N SER A 203 3.44 4.82 5.18
CA SER A 203 4.39 5.67 5.91
C SER A 203 5.80 5.11 5.88
N GLY A 204 6.80 6.00 5.93
CA GLY A 204 8.21 5.62 6.02
C GLY A 204 8.79 5.77 7.41
N GLN A 205 8.40 6.82 8.13
CA GLN A 205 8.82 7.06 9.48
C GLN A 205 7.92 6.28 10.47
N PRO A 206 8.52 5.56 11.42
CA PRO A 206 7.79 5.00 12.54
C PRO A 206 7.49 6.09 13.58
N CYS A 207 6.47 5.90 14.42
CA CYS A 207 6.14 6.86 15.48
C CYS A 207 7.32 7.02 16.47
N ALA A 208 7.42 8.16 17.17
CA ALA A 208 8.58 8.55 18.00
C ALA A 208 9.09 7.51 19.03
N ASN A 209 8.28 6.49 19.36
CA ASN A 209 8.61 5.39 20.27
C ASN A 209 9.04 4.08 19.58
N GLU A 210 9.18 4.09 18.25
CA GLU A 210 9.53 2.94 17.42
C GLU A 210 10.89 3.23 16.74
N ALA A 211 11.78 2.23 16.66
CA ALA A 211 13.20 2.41 16.34
C ALA A 211 13.47 3.23 15.04
N ARG A 212 14.50 4.09 15.08
CA ARG A 212 14.92 5.08 14.06
C ARG A 212 15.18 4.57 12.63
N ILE A 213 15.06 3.26 12.37
CA ILE A 213 15.14 2.67 11.03
C ILE A 213 14.01 1.65 10.93
N GLY A 214 12.80 2.11 10.65
CA GLY A 214 11.66 1.26 10.31
C GLY A 214 11.68 0.90 8.82
N GLY A 215 11.13 -0.25 8.46
CA GLY A 215 10.67 -0.47 7.08
C GLY A 215 9.36 0.28 6.81
N PRO A 216 8.90 0.32 5.55
CA PRO A 216 7.65 0.99 5.23
C PRO A 216 6.48 0.27 5.87
N ARG A 217 5.39 1.02 6.07
CA ARG A 217 4.19 0.53 6.73
C ARG A 217 2.95 0.91 5.93
N LEU A 218 2.23 -0.09 5.46
CA LEU A 218 0.89 0.08 4.90
C LEU A 218 -0.15 -0.01 6.03
N THR A 219 -1.00 1.02 6.14
CA THR A 219 -2.11 1.09 7.11
C THR A 219 -3.41 1.41 6.35
N PRO A 220 -4.51 0.68 6.57
CA PRO A 220 -5.81 1.07 6.02
C PRO A 220 -6.19 2.46 6.55
N ILE A 221 -6.67 3.38 5.70
CA ILE A 221 -6.97 4.76 6.16
C ILE A 221 -7.99 4.76 7.32
N SER A 222 -8.87 3.77 7.28
CA SER A 222 -10.05 3.64 8.11
C SER A 222 -9.85 2.94 9.45
N GLN A 223 -8.64 2.42 9.71
CA GLN A 223 -8.32 1.73 10.95
C GLN A 223 -7.13 2.43 11.62
N GLY A 224 -7.26 2.67 12.93
CA GLY A 224 -6.15 3.11 13.75
C GLY A 224 -4.99 2.11 13.71
N SER A 225 -3.78 2.64 13.84
CA SER A 225 -2.54 1.87 13.84
C SER A 225 -2.49 0.86 14.98
N TYR A 226 -2.23 -0.42 14.65
CA TYR A 226 -1.70 -1.38 15.62
C TYR A 226 -0.22 -1.10 15.88
N ARG A 227 0.20 -1.06 17.15
CA ARG A 227 1.59 -0.88 17.54
C ARG A 227 2.45 -1.97 16.91
N ARG A 228 3.46 -1.61 16.11
CA ARG A 228 4.31 -2.59 15.43
C ARG A 228 5.76 -2.38 15.82
N LYS A 229 6.40 -3.43 16.31
CA LYS A 229 7.83 -3.39 16.56
C LYS A 229 8.57 -3.18 15.23
N GLY A 230 9.24 -2.05 15.09
CA GLY A 230 9.97 -1.68 13.88
C GLY A 230 10.99 -2.76 13.49
N ILE A 231 10.77 -3.40 12.33
CA ILE A 231 11.77 -4.28 11.73
C ILE A 231 12.55 -3.43 10.75
N SER A 232 13.84 -3.26 11.02
CA SER A 232 14.70 -2.42 10.19
C SER A 232 15.10 -3.10 8.88
N ASN A 233 15.29 -2.29 7.85
CA ASN A 233 15.84 -2.70 6.55
C ASN A 233 15.07 -3.81 5.83
N LEU A 234 13.78 -3.55 5.61
CA LEU A 234 12.93 -4.32 4.71
C LEU A 234 12.30 -3.38 3.69
N PHE A 235 11.79 -3.96 2.62
CA PHE A 235 10.84 -3.31 1.72
C PHE A 235 9.52 -4.09 1.75
N LEU A 236 8.42 -3.45 1.32
CA LEU A 236 7.15 -4.13 1.14
C LEU A 236 6.98 -4.46 -0.35
N LEU A 237 6.65 -5.72 -0.65
CA LEU A 237 6.10 -6.13 -1.93
C LEU A 237 4.58 -6.10 -1.82
N HIS A 238 3.92 -5.33 -2.67
CA HIS A 238 2.48 -5.22 -2.73
C HIS A 238 1.94 -5.98 -3.93
N ARG A 239 0.91 -6.79 -3.68
CA ARG A 239 0.11 -7.48 -4.69
C ARG A 239 -1.26 -6.84 -4.71
N VAL A 240 -1.56 -6.14 -5.80
CA VAL A 240 -2.82 -5.44 -6.02
C VAL A 240 -3.71 -6.30 -6.89
N SER A 241 -4.86 -6.69 -6.35
CA SER A 241 -5.90 -7.40 -7.05
C SER A 241 -7.16 -6.55 -7.12
N PRO A 242 -8.20 -6.99 -7.85
CA PRO A 242 -9.48 -6.31 -7.86
C PRO A 242 -10.15 -6.17 -6.49
N LEU A 243 -9.90 -7.08 -5.56
CA LEU A 243 -10.64 -7.20 -4.30
C LEU A 243 -9.80 -6.88 -3.08
N GLU A 244 -8.49 -6.97 -3.19
CA GLU A 244 -7.57 -6.74 -2.09
C GLU A 244 -6.18 -6.27 -2.52
N ILE A 245 -5.50 -5.59 -1.61
CA ILE A 245 -4.07 -5.32 -1.63
C ILE A 245 -3.42 -6.15 -0.53
N ALA A 246 -2.62 -7.14 -0.92
CA ALA A 246 -1.79 -7.91 0.01
C ALA A 246 -0.37 -7.33 0.02
N SER A 247 0.26 -7.23 1.18
CA SER A 247 1.58 -6.63 1.36
C SER A 247 2.49 -7.55 2.16
N TYR A 248 3.64 -7.86 1.58
CA TYR A 248 4.64 -8.77 2.12
C TYR A 248 5.89 -8.01 2.50
N GLY A 249 6.24 -7.98 3.79
CA GLY A 249 7.50 -7.42 4.26
C GLY A 249 8.65 -8.38 3.94
N VAL A 250 9.52 -8.00 3.01
CA VAL A 250 10.65 -8.81 2.58
C VAL A 250 11.91 -8.35 3.31
N GLY A 251 12.43 -9.21 4.18
CA GLY A 251 13.66 -8.95 4.93
C GLY A 251 14.91 -9.18 4.09
N PHE A 252 16.08 -8.82 4.65
CA PHE A 252 17.38 -8.98 3.99
C PHE A 252 17.67 -10.41 3.48
N LYS A 253 17.21 -11.45 4.17
CA LYS A 253 17.46 -12.84 3.74
C LYS A 253 16.51 -13.29 2.62
N GLY A 254 15.64 -12.39 2.13
CA GLY A 254 14.56 -12.72 1.20
C GLY A 254 13.37 -13.43 1.85
N ASN A 255 13.37 -13.54 3.18
CA ASN A 255 12.28 -14.13 3.93
C ASN A 255 11.15 -13.12 4.14
N ILE A 256 9.90 -13.61 4.08
CA ILE A 256 8.73 -12.82 4.44
C ILE A 256 8.71 -12.71 5.97
N VAL A 257 8.88 -11.50 6.49
CA VAL A 257 8.84 -11.20 7.93
C VAL A 257 7.48 -10.69 8.39
N HIS A 258 6.59 -10.36 7.45
CA HIS A 258 5.27 -9.85 7.72
C HIS A 258 4.36 -9.95 6.51
N GLU A 259 3.06 -10.08 6.77
CA GLU A 259 2.00 -10.04 5.78
C GLU A 259 0.84 -9.20 6.32
N SER A 260 0.27 -8.36 5.47
CA SER A 260 -0.97 -7.65 5.75
C SER A 260 -1.86 -7.60 4.50
N THR A 261 -3.17 -7.53 4.70
CA THR A 261 -4.13 -7.51 3.59
C THR A 261 -5.19 -6.46 3.85
N ILE A 262 -5.44 -5.63 2.83
CA ILE A 262 -6.50 -4.63 2.82
C ILE A 262 -7.52 -5.08 1.78
N ARG A 263 -8.77 -5.22 2.18
CA ARG A 263 -9.87 -5.58 1.27
C ARG A 263 -10.58 -4.32 0.81
N GLN A 264 -11.02 -4.33 -0.44
CA GLN A 264 -11.75 -3.22 -1.03
C GLN A 264 -13.05 -3.04 -0.24
N ARG A 265 -13.33 -1.81 0.17
CA ARG A 265 -14.66 -1.48 0.67
C ARG A 265 -15.58 -1.37 -0.55
N GLY A 266 -16.77 -1.95 -0.46
CA GLY A 266 -17.81 -1.63 -1.43
C GLY A 266 -17.98 -0.13 -1.44
N ARG A 267 -17.66 0.54 -2.56
CA ARG A 267 -17.97 1.95 -2.72
C ARG A 267 -19.48 2.02 -2.82
N GLU A 268 -20.13 2.60 -1.82
CA GLU A 268 -21.51 3.01 -1.97
C GLU A 268 -21.55 3.98 -3.16
N THR A 269 -22.08 3.51 -4.27
CA THR A 269 -22.52 4.36 -5.35
C THR A 269 -23.67 5.19 -4.78
N MET A 270 -23.41 6.44 -4.40
CA MET A 270 -24.46 7.43 -4.25
C MET A 270 -25.10 7.70 -5.61
#